data_AF-A0A347UDR9-F1
#
_entry.id   AF-A0A347UDR9-F1
#
_cell.length_a   1.000
_cell.length_b   1.000
_cell.length_c   1.000
_cell.angle_alpha   90.00
_cell.angle_beta   90.00
_cell.angle_gamma   90.00
#
_symmetry.space_group_name_H-M   'P 1'
#
loop_
_entity.id
_entity.type
_entity.pdbx_description
1 polymer ?
#
loop_
_entity_poly.entity_id
_entity_poly.type
_entity_poly.pdbx_seq_one_letter_code
_entity_poly.pdbx_strand_id
1 'polypeptide(L)'
;MVNQIPHSLTPQDCLVAVMIAVSASDENIRTSELVTIQAIVNHLPVFAGYDMDRVKTVSQTVFDLFGEEDGLDALFGLIRNDLPERLYETAYALACDVAAADGQLKEAELRLLEEIRYEFNIDRLHAAAIERGARARHVLP
;
A
#
# COMPACT_ATOMS: atom_id res chain seq x y z
N MET A 1 -24.12 8.72 19.93
CA MET A 1 -24.45 7.72 18.91
C MET A 1 -23.14 7.39 18.22
N VAL A 2 -22.65 6.16 18.35
CA VAL A 2 -21.41 5.74 17.70
C VAL A 2 -21.74 5.61 16.21
N ASN A 3 -21.10 6.41 15.38
CA ASN A 3 -21.23 6.31 13.93
C ASN A 3 -20.75 4.91 13.55
N GLN A 4 -21.66 4.02 13.16
CA GLN A 4 -21.28 2.72 12.62
C GLN A 4 -20.45 3.01 11.37
N ILE A 5 -19.18 2.63 11.37
CA ILE A 5 -18.29 2.72 10.20
C ILE A 5 -18.97 1.91 9.09
N PRO A 6 -19.55 2.55 8.06
CA PRO A 6 -20.14 1.81 6.96
C PRO A 6 -18.97 1.32 6.11
N HIS A 7 -18.85 0.00 6.00
CA HIS A 7 -17.97 -0.75 5.09
C HIS A 7 -16.61 -1.16 5.67
N SER A 8 -16.51 -2.43 6.09
CA SER A 8 -15.24 -3.16 6.17
C SER A 8 -14.51 -3.07 4.83
N LEU A 9 -13.20 -2.93 4.86
CA LEU A 9 -12.37 -2.99 3.66
C LEU A 9 -12.44 -4.42 3.10
N THR A 10 -12.50 -4.55 1.79
CA THR A 10 -12.22 -5.85 1.15
C THR A 10 -10.70 -6.10 1.18
N PRO A 11 -10.25 -7.34 0.99
CA PRO A 11 -8.82 -7.61 0.86
C PRO A 11 -8.16 -6.79 -0.25
N GLN A 12 -8.84 -6.56 -1.39
CA GLN A 12 -8.32 -5.70 -2.44
C GLN A 12 -8.23 -4.22 -2.02
N ASP A 13 -9.21 -3.70 -1.27
CA ASP A 13 -9.13 -2.32 -0.76
C ASP A 13 -7.94 -2.15 0.17
N CYS A 14 -7.64 -3.15 1.00
CA CYS A 14 -6.46 -3.13 1.87
C CYS A 14 -5.16 -3.07 1.07
N LEU A 15 -5.05 -3.84 -0.02
CA LEU A 15 -3.89 -3.78 -0.91
C LEU A 15 -3.75 -2.40 -1.58
N VAL A 16 -4.86 -1.80 -2.01
CA VAL A 16 -4.87 -0.42 -2.54
C VAL A 16 -4.47 0.58 -1.46
N ALA A 17 -4.99 0.44 -0.24
CA ALA A 17 -4.69 1.33 0.88
C ALA A 17 -3.20 1.35 1.19
N VAL A 18 -2.55 0.18 1.22
CA VAL A 18 -1.10 0.06 1.43
C VAL A 18 -0.31 0.75 0.31
N MET A 19 -0.70 0.57 -0.95
CA MET A 19 -0.05 1.25 -2.08
C MET A 19 -0.20 2.78 -2.00
N ILE A 20 -1.39 3.27 -1.67
CA ILE A 20 -1.65 4.71 -1.53
C ILE A 20 -0.91 5.29 -0.34
N ALA A 21 -0.86 4.59 0.79
CA ALA A 21 -0.15 5.02 1.99
C ALA A 21 1.34 5.28 1.69
N VAL A 22 1.99 4.38 0.96
CA VAL A 22 3.39 4.55 0.52
C VAL A 22 3.56 5.74 -0.39
N SER A 23 2.71 5.88 -1.40
CA SER A 23 2.78 7.01 -2.33
C SER A 23 2.50 8.36 -1.66
N ALA A 24 1.66 8.38 -0.62
CA ALA A 24 1.30 9.59 0.13
C ALA A 24 2.25 9.93 1.30
N SER A 25 3.26 9.09 1.56
CA SER A 25 4.06 9.15 2.80
C SER A 25 4.90 10.41 2.97
N ASP A 26 5.26 11.10 1.89
CA ASP A 26 5.98 12.37 1.92
C ASP A 26 5.08 13.58 1.57
N GLU A 27 3.77 13.43 1.70
CA GLU A 27 2.74 14.42 1.36
C GLU A 27 2.69 14.80 -0.13
N ASN A 28 3.45 14.12 -1.00
CA ASN A 28 3.51 14.44 -2.42
C ASN A 28 3.51 13.20 -3.32
N ILE A 29 2.29 12.76 -3.65
CA ILE A 29 2.06 11.67 -4.60
C ILE A 29 2.59 12.04 -6.00
N ARG A 30 3.49 11.22 -6.54
CA ARG A 30 4.01 11.40 -7.90
C ARG A 30 3.12 10.74 -8.94
N THR A 31 3.06 11.32 -10.14
CA THR A 31 2.29 10.75 -11.26
C THR A 31 2.77 9.35 -11.64
N SER A 32 4.08 9.07 -11.55
CA SER A 32 4.67 7.75 -11.77
C SER A 32 4.10 6.69 -10.82
N GLU A 33 4.00 7.02 -9.53
CA GLU A 33 3.43 6.13 -8.50
C GLU A 33 1.95 5.85 -8.78
N LEU A 34 1.15 6.89 -9.10
CA LEU A 34 -0.27 6.71 -9.45
C LEU A 34 -0.47 5.83 -10.69
N VAL A 35 0.37 6.01 -11.72
CA VAL A 35 0.33 5.17 -12.91
C VAL A 35 0.68 3.73 -12.56
N THR A 36 1.66 3.50 -11.68
CA THR A 36 2.01 2.15 -11.20
C THR A 36 0.87 1.51 -10.41
N ILE A 37 0.22 2.24 -9.51
CA ILE A 37 -0.97 1.76 -8.78
C ILE A 37 -2.06 1.35 -9.77
N GLN A 38 -2.37 2.20 -10.73
CA GLN A 38 -3.39 1.93 -11.73
C GLN A 38 -3.06 0.70 -12.59
N ALA A 39 -1.79 0.53 -12.98
CA ALA A 39 -1.33 -0.62 -13.74
C ALA A 39 -1.42 -1.92 -12.92
N ILE A 40 -1.01 -1.88 -11.64
CA ILE A 40 -1.10 -3.01 -10.71
C ILE A 40 -2.55 -3.48 -10.57
N VAL A 41 -3.48 -2.56 -10.28
CA VAL A 41 -4.89 -2.91 -10.05
C VAL A 41 -5.54 -3.46 -11.33
N ASN A 42 -5.18 -2.93 -12.49
CA ASN A 42 -5.75 -3.40 -13.77
C ASN A 42 -5.24 -4.77 -14.22
N HIS A 43 -4.04 -5.19 -13.80
CA HIS A 43 -3.35 -6.32 -14.43
C HIS A 43 -3.04 -7.49 -13.49
N LEU A 44 -2.98 -7.28 -12.18
CA LEU A 44 -2.66 -8.39 -11.27
C LEU A 44 -3.89 -9.24 -10.93
N PRO A 45 -3.78 -10.59 -10.95
CA PRO A 45 -4.91 -11.48 -10.69
C PRO A 45 -5.59 -11.29 -9.33
N VAL A 46 -4.88 -10.77 -8.32
CA VAL A 46 -5.44 -10.49 -6.99
C VAL A 46 -6.56 -9.43 -7.04
N PHE A 47 -6.54 -8.57 -8.06
CA PHE A 47 -7.55 -7.54 -8.32
C PHE A 47 -8.61 -7.98 -9.33
N ALA A 48 -8.70 -9.27 -9.67
CA ALA A 48 -9.73 -9.75 -10.58
C ALA A 48 -11.15 -9.40 -10.08
N GLY A 49 -11.92 -8.70 -10.91
CA GLY A 49 -13.27 -8.24 -10.58
C GLY A 49 -13.32 -7.05 -9.60
N TYR A 50 -12.19 -6.42 -9.29
CA TYR A 50 -12.15 -5.22 -8.47
C TYR A 50 -12.75 -4.02 -9.21
N ASP A 51 -13.56 -3.24 -8.50
CA ASP A 51 -14.14 -1.99 -9.01
C ASP A 51 -13.13 -0.86 -8.86
N MET A 52 -12.62 -0.37 -9.98
CA MET A 52 -11.62 0.69 -10.05
C MET A 52 -12.08 2.00 -9.41
N ASP A 53 -13.39 2.29 -9.41
CA ASP A 53 -13.91 3.53 -8.80
C ASP A 53 -13.69 3.55 -7.28
N ARG A 54 -13.51 2.38 -6.67
CA ARG A 54 -13.21 2.24 -5.23
C ARG A 54 -11.82 2.76 -4.87
N VAL A 55 -10.86 2.81 -5.80
CA VAL A 55 -9.53 3.40 -5.53
C VAL A 55 -9.68 4.82 -4.98
N LYS A 56 -10.56 5.64 -5.57
CA LYS A 56 -10.80 7.01 -5.09
C LYS A 56 -11.31 7.05 -3.64
N THR A 57 -12.20 6.13 -3.30
CA THR A 57 -12.75 6.03 -1.94
C THR A 57 -11.67 5.61 -0.94
N VAL A 58 -10.89 4.58 -1.28
CA VAL A 58 -9.78 4.10 -0.46
C VAL A 58 -8.71 5.19 -0.28
N SER A 59 -8.38 5.93 -1.34
CA SER A 59 -7.43 7.04 -1.26
C SER A 59 -7.91 8.12 -0.29
N GLN A 60 -9.19 8.49 -0.34
CA GLN A 60 -9.75 9.47 0.59
C GLN A 60 -9.64 8.97 2.04
N THR A 61 -9.97 7.70 2.29
CA THR A 61 -9.82 7.11 3.62
C THR A 61 -8.37 7.16 4.13
N VAL A 62 -7.38 6.84 3.28
CA VAL A 62 -5.96 6.92 3.67
C VAL A 62 -5.55 8.36 4.00
N PHE A 63 -5.97 9.33 3.19
CA PHE A 63 -5.68 10.75 3.45
C PHE A 63 -6.36 11.27 4.71
N ASP A 64 -7.60 10.90 4.95
CA ASP A 64 -8.34 11.27 6.16
C ASP A 64 -7.60 10.72 7.39
N LEU A 65 -7.14 9.46 7.33
CA LEU A 65 -6.36 8.84 8.40
C LEU A 65 -5.02 9.56 8.61
N PHE A 66 -4.26 9.87 7.56
CA PHE A 66 -2.98 10.58 7.68
C PHE A 66 -3.11 11.98 8.31
N GLY A 67 -4.29 12.58 8.31
CA GLY A 67 -4.57 13.84 8.99
C GLY A 67 -4.76 13.73 10.51
N GLU A 68 -4.88 12.52 11.06
CA GLU A 68 -5.14 12.26 12.48
C GLU A 68 -3.84 11.94 13.25
N GLU A 69 -3.79 12.28 14.54
CA GLU A 69 -2.59 12.13 15.40
C GLU A 69 -2.08 10.67 15.47
N ASP A 70 -2.99 9.68 15.52
CA ASP A 70 -2.69 8.24 15.53
C ASP A 70 -3.16 7.55 14.23
N GLY A 71 -3.20 8.31 13.13
CA GLY A 71 -3.77 7.90 11.85
C GLY A 71 -3.16 6.64 11.25
N LEU A 72 -1.84 6.53 11.35
CA LEU A 72 -1.10 5.40 10.79
C LEU A 72 -1.39 4.09 11.54
N ASP A 73 -1.49 4.15 12.87
CA ASP A 73 -1.87 3.00 13.70
C ASP A 73 -3.30 2.56 13.41
N ALA A 74 -4.21 3.53 13.23
CA ALA A 74 -5.58 3.26 12.83
C ALA A 74 -5.66 2.60 11.43
N LEU A 75 -4.86 3.08 10.47
CA LEU A 75 -4.77 2.48 9.13
C LEU A 75 -4.30 1.02 9.20
N PHE A 76 -3.20 0.75 9.91
CA PHE A 76 -2.72 -0.63 10.08
C PHE A 76 -3.70 -1.51 10.84
N GLY A 77 -4.40 -0.96 11.84
CA GLY A 77 -5.49 -1.65 12.53
C GLY A 77 -6.61 -2.08 11.58
N LEU A 78 -7.05 -1.19 10.69
CA LEU A 78 -8.06 -1.52 9.67
C LEU A 78 -7.55 -2.60 8.71
N ILE A 79 -6.33 -2.44 8.17
CA ILE A 79 -5.75 -3.39 7.23
C ILE A 79 -5.57 -4.77 7.88
N ARG A 80 -5.06 -4.86 9.11
CA ARG A 80 -4.89 -6.14 9.80
C ARG A 80 -6.21 -6.86 10.08
N ASN A 81 -7.30 -6.13 10.28
CA ASN A 81 -8.63 -6.71 10.49
C ASN A 81 -9.21 -7.31 9.20
N ASP A 82 -8.94 -6.69 8.05
CA ASP A 82 -9.63 -6.99 6.78
C ASP A 82 -8.75 -7.68 5.72
N LEU A 83 -7.42 -7.69 5.89
CA LEU A 83 -6.46 -8.34 4.99
C LEU A 83 -6.06 -9.74 5.52
N PRO A 84 -6.35 -10.83 4.79
CA PRO A 84 -5.87 -12.16 5.16
C PRO A 84 -4.34 -12.22 5.20
N GLU A 85 -3.76 -12.84 6.23
CA GLU A 85 -2.29 -12.96 6.43
C GLU A 85 -1.55 -13.50 5.20
N ARG A 86 -2.16 -14.41 4.43
CA ARG A 86 -1.56 -14.94 3.19
C ARG A 86 -1.28 -13.88 2.11
N LEU A 87 -1.84 -12.67 2.25
CA LEU A 87 -1.65 -11.53 1.36
C LEU A 87 -0.70 -10.47 1.92
N TYR A 88 -0.10 -10.67 3.09
CA TYR A 88 0.83 -9.71 3.70
C TYR A 88 2.07 -9.47 2.84
N GLU A 89 2.71 -10.54 2.35
CA GLU A 89 3.81 -10.43 1.39
C GLU A 89 3.36 -9.83 0.06
N THR A 90 2.10 -10.04 -0.34
CA THR A 90 1.53 -9.39 -1.53
C THR A 90 1.44 -7.88 -1.30
N ALA A 91 0.83 -7.44 -0.21
CA ALA A 91 0.72 -6.02 0.14
C ALA A 91 2.09 -5.33 0.16
N TYR A 92 3.08 -5.98 0.78
CA TYR A 92 4.45 -5.46 0.84
C TYR A 92 5.12 -5.42 -0.53
N ALA A 93 4.95 -6.44 -1.37
CA ALA A 93 5.48 -6.42 -2.73
C ALA A 93 4.89 -5.29 -3.58
N LEU A 94 3.58 -5.04 -3.46
CA LEU A 94 2.93 -3.93 -4.16
C LEU A 94 3.43 -2.57 -3.65
N ALA A 95 3.61 -2.43 -2.33
CA ALA A 95 4.19 -1.25 -1.72
C ALA A 95 5.60 -0.95 -2.26
N CYS A 96 6.46 -1.98 -2.35
CA CYS A 96 7.80 -1.85 -2.92
C CYS A 96 7.78 -1.49 -4.41
N ASP A 97 6.85 -2.04 -5.20
CA ASP A 97 6.74 -1.71 -6.62
C ASP A 97 6.29 -0.26 -6.83
N VAL A 98 5.35 0.25 -6.01
CA VAL A 98 4.92 1.66 -6.05
C VAL A 98 6.05 2.59 -5.65
N ALA A 99 6.73 2.31 -4.53
CA ALA A 99 7.85 3.14 -4.05
C ALA A 99 9.03 3.17 -5.04
N ALA A 100 9.21 2.12 -5.82
CA ALA A 100 10.28 2.04 -6.82
C ALA A 100 9.91 2.66 -8.18
N ALA A 101 8.67 3.16 -8.37
CA ALA A 101 8.10 3.50 -9.68
C ALA A 101 8.94 4.47 -10.52
N ASP A 102 9.64 5.42 -9.89
CA ASP A 102 10.51 6.38 -10.57
C ASP A 102 12.01 6.19 -10.27
N GLY A 103 12.38 5.07 -9.66
CA GLY A 103 13.76 4.71 -9.37
C GLY A 103 14.39 5.47 -8.20
N GLN A 104 13.64 6.31 -7.47
CA GLN A 104 14.15 7.03 -6.28
C GLN A 104 13.27 6.78 -5.05
N LEU A 105 13.79 6.01 -4.11
CA LEU A 105 13.18 5.84 -2.78
C LEU A 105 13.57 6.99 -1.85
N LYS A 106 12.58 7.69 -1.32
CA LYS A 106 12.75 8.74 -0.31
C LYS A 106 12.79 8.15 1.09
N GLU A 107 13.32 8.91 2.04
CA GLU A 107 13.41 8.48 3.44
C GLU A 107 12.03 8.18 4.06
N ALA A 108 11.00 8.98 3.75
CA ALA A 108 9.64 8.76 4.24
C ALA A 108 9.05 7.42 3.74
N GLU A 109 9.25 7.12 2.45
CA GLU A 109 8.79 5.87 1.83
C GLU A 109 9.55 4.67 2.43
N LEU A 110 10.86 4.79 2.63
CA LEU A 110 11.67 3.75 3.27
C LEU A 110 11.19 3.47 4.70
N ARG A 111 10.93 4.51 5.49
CA ARG A 111 10.39 4.36 6.85
C ARG A 111 9.03 3.67 6.82
N LEU A 112 8.12 4.08 5.93
CA LEU A 112 6.81 3.44 5.85
C LEU A 112 6.90 1.98 5.38
N LEU A 113 7.81 1.65 4.46
CA LEU A 113 8.08 0.24 4.10
C LEU A 113 8.61 -0.56 5.29
N GLU A 114 9.44 0.04 6.16
CA GLU A 114 9.89 -0.61 7.39
C GLU A 114 8.73 -0.88 8.36
N GLU A 115 7.81 0.08 8.52
CA GLU A 115 6.59 -0.08 9.33
C GLU A 115 5.67 -1.17 8.77
N ILE A 116 5.43 -1.19 7.45
CA ILE A 116 4.62 -2.24 6.80
C ILE A 116 5.24 -3.62 7.06
N ARG A 117 6.57 -3.75 6.92
CA ARG A 117 7.28 -5.02 7.20
C ARG A 117 7.09 -5.47 8.64
N TYR A 118 7.12 -4.53 9.59
CA TYR A 118 6.93 -4.80 11.01
C TYR A 118 5.48 -5.19 11.33
N GLU A 119 4.49 -4.38 10.92
CA GLU A 119 3.07 -4.63 11.15
C GLU A 119 2.58 -5.93 10.54
N PHE A 120 3.15 -6.34 9.40
CA PHE A 120 2.81 -7.60 8.74
C PHE A 120 3.74 -8.75 9.12
N ASN A 121 4.67 -8.55 10.06
CA ASN A 121 5.60 -9.58 10.55
C ASN A 121 6.30 -10.35 9.41
N ILE A 122 6.79 -9.63 8.40
CA ILE A 122 7.41 -10.23 7.22
C ILE A 122 8.87 -10.59 7.55
N ASP A 123 9.23 -11.85 7.30
CA ASP A 123 10.59 -12.33 7.52
C ASP A 123 11.62 -11.51 6.71
N ARG A 124 12.79 -11.28 7.32
CA ARG A 124 13.84 -10.45 6.72
C ARG A 124 14.33 -10.98 5.38
N LEU A 125 14.41 -12.29 5.19
CA LEU A 125 14.84 -12.88 3.92
C LEU A 125 13.76 -12.73 2.84
N HIS A 126 12.49 -12.84 3.21
CA HIS A 126 11.37 -12.65 2.29
C HIS A 126 11.29 -11.19 1.84
N ALA A 127 11.37 -10.26 2.80
CA ALA A 127 11.42 -8.82 2.51
C ALA A 127 12.58 -8.47 1.57
N ALA A 128 13.80 -8.93 1.88
CA ALA A 128 14.96 -8.69 1.02
C ALA A 128 14.80 -9.26 -0.39
N ALA A 129 14.16 -10.42 -0.55
CA ALA A 129 13.87 -11.01 -1.86
C ALA A 129 12.85 -10.17 -2.65
N ILE A 130 11.80 -9.68 -1.99
CA ILE A 130 10.76 -8.81 -2.57
C ILE A 130 11.37 -7.48 -3.02
N GLU A 131 12.11 -6.79 -2.13
CA GLU A 131 12.81 -5.54 -2.42
C GLU A 131 13.77 -5.71 -3.60
N ARG A 132 14.52 -6.82 -3.63
CA ARG A 132 15.45 -7.13 -4.73
C ARG A 132 14.72 -7.30 -6.06
N GLY A 133 13.54 -7.92 -6.04
CA GLY A 133 12.68 -8.12 -7.20
C GLY A 133 12.08 -6.80 -7.72
N ALA A 134 11.54 -5.97 -6.82
CA ALA A 134 11.01 -4.66 -7.15
C ALA A 134 12.08 -3.79 -7.81
N ARG A 135 13.28 -3.71 -7.19
CA ARG A 135 14.42 -3.01 -7.77
C ARG A 135 14.80 -3.53 -9.16
N ALA A 136 14.77 -4.84 -9.37
CA ALA A 136 15.13 -5.42 -10.68
C ALA A 136 14.16 -5.04 -11.80
N ARG A 137 12.87 -4.80 -11.48
CA ARG A 137 11.85 -4.36 -12.44
C ARG A 137 11.93 -2.87 -12.77
N HIS A 138 12.41 -2.05 -11.84
CA HIS A 138 12.39 -0.58 -11.93
C HIS A 138 13.77 0.05 -12.18
N VAL A 139 14.74 -0.72 -12.68
CA VAL A 139 16.03 -0.16 -13.11
C VAL A 139 15.81 0.76 -14.31
N LEU A 140 16.10 2.05 -14.14
CA LEU A 140 16.13 3.01 -15.24
C LEU A 140 17.40 2.79 -16.10
N PRO A 141 17.32 2.96 -17.43
CA PRO A 141 18.47 2.82 -18.34
C PRO A 141 19.56 3.87 -18.12
#